data_AF-A0A527R1P9-F1
#
_entry.id   AF-A0A527R1P9-F1
#
_cell.length_a   1.000
_cell.length_b   1.000
_cell.length_c   1.000
_cell.angle_alpha   90.00
_cell.angle_beta   90.00
_cell.angle_gamma   90.00
#
_symmetry.space_group_name_H-M   'P 1'
#
loop_
_entity.id
_entity.type
_entity.pdbx_description
1 polymer ?
#
loop_
_entity_poly.entity_id
_entity_poly.type
_entity_poly.pdbx_seq_one_letter_code
_entity_poly.pdbx_strand_id
1 'polypeptide(L)'
;MSRNFSEEDLKAFQYVIERMLPIFQESHAKWQSFITKVPDLPEQLRITIDTLGRAGRTIIELATEIYQVDRALEPTGWLPHYTTPFDAIRDNPDVKSGKLKDLLETHYRENWDAVEQQFLDRLQLRDVHEETKAAFREALCAHRHGLYRAVVRSLFPEIEEEVRKSFFEGSTKVSLAGQSDLREVAAQMPAGYVVPSGTEWRLFKKLTDHMYLRVDDENRVSFASDPVPNRHAALHGLVAYSTLQSSVNALIMADYALQIITSIKMLQRLSGQERVSSSVLTDQLAPVASPP
;
A
#
# COMPACT_ATOMS: atom_id res chain seq x y z
N MET A 1 -10.49 1.84 -31.39
CA MET A 1 -9.20 2.54 -31.64
C MET A 1 -8.11 1.79 -30.89
N SER A 2 -7.21 1.10 -31.60
CA SER A 2 -6.06 0.41 -30.99
C SER A 2 -5.10 1.45 -30.42
N ARG A 3 -4.85 1.41 -29.11
CA ARG A 3 -3.87 2.30 -28.47
C ARG A 3 -2.47 1.72 -28.67
N ASN A 4 -1.55 2.56 -29.12
CA ASN A 4 -0.13 2.23 -29.19
C ASN A 4 0.47 2.38 -27.78
N PHE A 5 0.98 1.29 -27.22
CA PHE A 5 1.75 1.31 -25.98
C PHE A 5 3.03 2.12 -26.16
N SER A 6 3.48 2.82 -25.12
CA SER A 6 4.78 3.51 -25.17
C SER A 6 5.90 2.49 -25.13
N GLU A 7 7.09 2.87 -25.60
CA GLU A 7 8.25 1.99 -25.60
C GLU A 7 8.68 1.57 -24.19
N GLU A 8 8.46 2.42 -23.19
CA GLU A 8 8.72 2.11 -21.78
C GLU A 8 7.69 1.13 -21.20
N ASP A 9 6.42 1.27 -21.56
CA ASP A 9 5.35 0.33 -21.16
C ASP A 9 5.58 -1.05 -21.77
N LEU A 10 6.03 -1.09 -23.04
CA LEU A 10 6.42 -2.32 -23.71
C LEU A 10 7.64 -2.95 -23.05
N LYS A 11 8.64 -2.16 -22.61
CA LYS A 11 9.83 -2.65 -21.90
C LYS A 11 9.50 -3.20 -20.51
N ALA A 12 8.64 -2.53 -19.73
CA ALA A 12 8.22 -3.00 -18.41
C ALA A 12 7.39 -4.29 -18.51
N PHE A 13 6.51 -4.37 -19.50
CA PHE A 13 5.73 -5.57 -19.79
C PHE A 13 6.61 -6.72 -20.31
N GLN A 14 7.55 -6.42 -21.20
CA GLN A 14 8.51 -7.38 -21.73
C GLN A 14 9.44 -7.91 -20.62
N TYR A 15 9.86 -7.08 -19.67
CA TYR A 15 10.63 -7.51 -18.50
C TYR A 15 9.87 -8.50 -17.62
N VAL A 16 8.56 -8.28 -17.41
CA VAL A 16 7.70 -9.22 -16.67
C VAL A 16 7.52 -10.52 -17.45
N ILE A 17 7.31 -10.44 -18.78
CA ILE A 17 7.20 -11.64 -19.64
C ILE A 17 8.49 -12.44 -19.64
N GLU A 18 9.66 -11.80 -19.80
CA GLU A 18 10.96 -12.48 -19.86
C GLU A 18 11.33 -13.16 -18.55
N ARG A 19 10.87 -12.64 -17.40
CA ARG A 19 11.03 -13.30 -16.09
C ARG A 19 10.09 -14.47 -15.88
N MET A 20 8.87 -14.40 -16.42
CA MET A 20 7.86 -15.43 -16.22
C MET A 20 7.92 -16.55 -17.28
N LEU A 21 8.37 -16.25 -18.50
CA LEU A 21 8.40 -17.19 -19.63
C LEU A 21 9.22 -18.47 -19.35
N PRO A 22 10.42 -18.41 -18.72
CA PRO A 22 11.17 -19.62 -18.40
C PRO A 22 10.46 -20.49 -17.35
N ILE A 23 9.80 -19.86 -16.37
CA ILE A 23 9.02 -20.53 -15.32
C ILE A 23 7.83 -21.26 -15.97
N PHE A 24 7.17 -20.64 -16.94
CA PHE A 24 6.08 -21.25 -17.71
C PHE A 24 6.56 -22.38 -18.63
N GLN A 25 7.72 -22.25 -19.28
CA GLN A 25 8.28 -23.27 -20.16
C GLN A 25 8.75 -24.51 -19.40
N GLU A 26 9.43 -24.33 -18.26
CA GLU A 26 9.85 -25.42 -17.39
C GLU A 26 8.64 -26.15 -16.78
N SER A 27 7.62 -25.38 -16.37
CA SER A 27 6.35 -25.92 -15.91
C SER A 27 5.64 -26.69 -17.03
N HIS A 28 5.59 -26.16 -18.26
CA HIS A 28 4.96 -26.81 -19.42
C HIS A 28 5.62 -28.15 -19.78
N ALA A 29 6.95 -28.25 -19.75
CA ALA A 29 7.67 -29.49 -20.05
C ALA A 29 7.37 -30.60 -19.01
N LYS A 30 7.36 -30.25 -17.71
CA LYS A 30 6.97 -31.16 -16.62
C LYS A 30 5.50 -31.56 -16.75
N TRP A 31 4.65 -30.64 -17.19
CA TRP A 31 3.21 -30.80 -17.32
C TRP A 31 2.81 -31.72 -18.50
N GLN A 32 3.47 -31.62 -19.66
CA GLN A 32 3.27 -32.52 -20.81
C GLN A 32 3.56 -34.00 -20.47
N SER A 33 4.56 -34.26 -19.61
CA SER A 33 4.90 -35.62 -19.17
C SER A 33 3.86 -36.23 -18.21
N PHE A 34 3.04 -35.38 -17.57
CA PHE A 34 2.02 -35.75 -16.60
C PHE A 34 0.66 -35.99 -17.25
N ILE A 35 0.26 -35.18 -18.25
CA ILE A 35 -1.02 -35.31 -18.97
C ILE A 35 -1.15 -36.63 -19.71
N THR A 36 -0.04 -37.17 -20.23
CA THR A 36 -0.03 -38.47 -20.94
C THR A 36 -0.41 -39.65 -20.04
N LYS A 37 -0.49 -39.46 -18.72
CA LYS A 37 -0.81 -40.52 -17.75
C LYS A 37 -2.23 -40.46 -17.17
N VAL A 38 -3.04 -39.44 -17.49
CA VAL A 38 -4.40 -39.29 -16.91
C VAL A 38 -5.41 -38.84 -17.99
N PRO A 39 -6.27 -39.75 -18.50
CA PRO A 39 -7.08 -39.51 -19.70
C PRO A 39 -8.25 -38.51 -19.53
N ASP A 40 -8.75 -38.29 -18.30
CA ASP A 40 -9.86 -37.34 -18.04
C ASP A 40 -9.39 -35.93 -17.60
N LEU A 41 -8.08 -35.75 -17.45
CA LEU A 41 -7.45 -34.48 -17.09
C LEU A 41 -7.68 -33.36 -18.13
N PRO A 42 -7.69 -33.62 -19.47
CA PRO A 42 -7.80 -32.56 -20.48
C PRO A 42 -9.11 -31.77 -20.42
N GLU A 43 -10.24 -32.45 -20.18
CA GLU A 43 -11.56 -31.78 -20.13
C GLU A 43 -11.72 -30.98 -18.83
N GLN A 44 -11.25 -31.52 -17.70
CA GLN A 44 -11.21 -30.80 -16.43
C GLN A 44 -10.26 -29.60 -16.49
N LEU A 45 -9.16 -29.71 -17.24
CA LEU A 45 -8.25 -28.59 -17.45
C LEU A 45 -8.79 -27.55 -18.41
N ARG A 46 -9.53 -27.93 -19.46
CA ARG A 46 -10.19 -26.96 -20.34
C ARG A 46 -11.16 -26.10 -19.55
N ILE A 47 -11.97 -26.71 -18.69
CA ILE A 47 -12.89 -26.00 -17.78
C ILE A 47 -12.11 -25.11 -16.79
N THR A 48 -11.00 -25.61 -16.25
CA THR A 48 -10.17 -24.85 -15.29
C THR A 48 -9.40 -23.70 -15.98
N ILE A 49 -8.87 -23.90 -17.18
CA ILE A 49 -8.23 -22.88 -18.04
C ILE A 49 -9.25 -21.85 -18.51
N ASP A 50 -10.47 -22.25 -18.88
CA ASP A 50 -11.52 -21.30 -19.27
C ASP A 50 -12.02 -20.49 -18.06
N THR A 51 -11.99 -21.07 -16.86
CA THR A 51 -12.32 -20.39 -15.61
C THR A 51 -11.18 -19.46 -15.17
N LEU A 52 -9.93 -19.91 -15.25
CA LEU A 52 -8.72 -19.10 -15.02
C LEU A 52 -8.53 -18.01 -16.09
N GLY A 53 -8.95 -18.25 -17.33
CA GLY A 53 -8.89 -17.28 -18.42
C GLY A 53 -10.00 -16.24 -18.32
N ARG A 54 -11.17 -16.59 -17.78
CA ARG A 54 -12.21 -15.62 -17.39
C ARG A 54 -11.78 -14.80 -16.16
N ALA A 55 -11.30 -15.46 -15.10
CA ALA A 55 -10.74 -14.77 -13.93
C ALA A 55 -9.54 -13.90 -14.31
N GLY A 56 -8.66 -14.39 -15.18
CA GLY A 56 -7.49 -13.68 -15.69
C GLY A 56 -7.87 -12.45 -16.51
N ARG A 57 -8.92 -12.50 -17.35
CA ARG A 57 -9.44 -11.32 -18.03
C ARG A 57 -9.97 -10.28 -17.05
N THR A 58 -10.75 -10.68 -16.04
CA THR A 58 -11.23 -9.77 -14.99
C THR A 58 -10.09 -9.17 -14.18
N ILE A 59 -9.04 -9.95 -13.87
CA ILE A 59 -7.84 -9.48 -13.17
C ILE A 59 -7.05 -8.49 -14.06
N ILE A 60 -6.92 -8.77 -15.36
CA ILE A 60 -6.24 -7.88 -16.31
C ILE A 60 -7.03 -6.57 -16.51
N GLU A 61 -8.36 -6.65 -16.61
CA GLU A 61 -9.24 -5.48 -16.73
C GLU A 61 -9.16 -4.61 -15.48
N LEU A 62 -9.24 -5.21 -14.29
CA LEU A 62 -9.10 -4.51 -13.01
C LEU A 62 -7.70 -3.90 -12.85
N ALA A 63 -6.64 -4.62 -13.20
CA ALA A 63 -5.27 -4.11 -13.17
C ALA A 63 -5.07 -2.95 -14.16
N THR A 64 -5.69 -3.04 -15.34
CA THR A 64 -5.65 -1.98 -16.36
C THR A 64 -6.40 -0.73 -15.89
N GLU A 65 -7.55 -0.88 -15.23
CA GLU A 65 -8.33 0.23 -14.67
C GLU A 65 -7.55 0.93 -13.55
N ILE A 66 -6.97 0.15 -12.63
CA ILE A 66 -6.12 0.63 -11.55
C ILE A 66 -4.91 1.41 -12.09
N TYR A 67 -4.23 0.88 -13.11
CA TYR A 67 -3.09 1.54 -13.74
C TYR A 67 -3.48 2.85 -14.44
N GLN A 68 -4.64 2.89 -15.10
CA GLN A 68 -5.12 4.10 -15.77
C GLN A 68 -5.43 5.22 -14.78
N VAL A 69 -6.08 4.90 -13.65
CA VAL A 69 -6.36 5.92 -12.65
C VAL A 69 -5.08 6.38 -11.95
N ASP A 70 -4.16 5.47 -11.61
CA ASP A 70 -2.90 5.85 -10.99
C ASP A 70 -2.11 6.84 -11.86
N ARG A 71 -1.99 6.54 -13.17
CA ARG A 71 -1.36 7.45 -14.14
C ARG A 71 -2.08 8.78 -14.31
N ALA A 72 -3.40 8.80 -14.23
CA ALA A 72 -4.15 10.05 -14.30
C ALA A 72 -3.93 10.91 -13.06
N LEU A 73 -3.82 10.29 -11.88
CA LEU A 73 -3.60 10.97 -10.61
C LEU A 73 -2.17 11.50 -10.45
N GLU A 74 -1.17 10.81 -10.98
CA GLU A 74 0.25 11.16 -10.79
C GLU A 74 0.59 12.64 -11.05
N PRO A 75 0.26 13.25 -12.21
CA PRO A 75 0.58 14.66 -12.48
C PRO A 75 -0.16 15.65 -11.59
N THR A 76 -1.22 15.21 -10.90
CA THR A 76 -1.99 16.09 -10.01
C THR A 76 -1.35 16.23 -8.63
N GLY A 77 -0.48 15.29 -8.24
CA GLY A 77 0.13 15.19 -6.91
C GLY A 77 -0.82 14.69 -5.81
N TRP A 78 -2.08 14.41 -6.11
CA TRP A 78 -2.97 13.70 -5.19
C TRP A 78 -2.53 12.24 -5.05
N LEU A 79 -2.82 11.60 -3.91
CA LEU A 79 -2.56 10.18 -3.69
C LEU A 79 -3.82 9.32 -3.90
N PRO A 80 -3.69 8.06 -4.35
CA PRO A 80 -4.84 7.18 -4.47
C PRO A 80 -5.25 6.70 -3.08
N HIS A 81 -6.54 6.65 -2.81
CA HIS A 81 -7.09 6.27 -1.52
C HIS A 81 -8.54 5.84 -1.68
N TYR A 82 -9.11 5.03 -0.78
CA TYR A 82 -10.50 4.59 -0.91
C TYR A 82 -11.52 5.75 -0.83
N THR A 83 -11.13 6.92 -0.31
CA THR A 83 -11.95 8.14 -0.31
C THR A 83 -11.88 8.93 -1.62
N THR A 84 -10.98 8.54 -2.54
CA THR A 84 -10.86 9.17 -3.86
C THR A 84 -12.09 8.80 -4.69
N PRO A 85 -12.74 9.76 -5.39
CA PRO A 85 -13.99 9.54 -6.10
C PRO A 85 -13.73 8.84 -7.45
N PHE A 86 -13.28 7.58 -7.40
CA PHE A 86 -12.86 6.81 -8.58
C PHE A 86 -13.95 6.72 -9.66
N ASP A 87 -15.22 6.58 -9.26
CA ASP A 87 -16.34 6.57 -10.20
C ASP A 87 -16.48 7.91 -10.94
N ALA A 88 -16.37 9.03 -10.21
CA ALA A 88 -16.40 10.36 -10.82
C ALA A 88 -15.19 10.62 -11.72
N ILE A 89 -14.03 10.02 -11.43
CA ILE A 89 -12.86 10.09 -12.32
C ILE A 89 -13.13 9.28 -13.60
N ARG A 90 -13.59 8.03 -13.46
CA ARG A 90 -13.82 7.13 -14.59
C ARG A 90 -14.82 7.70 -15.59
N ASP A 91 -15.90 8.29 -15.07
CA ASP A 91 -17.01 8.76 -15.89
C ASP A 91 -16.79 10.18 -16.45
N ASN A 92 -15.70 10.85 -16.06
CA ASN A 92 -15.43 12.23 -16.45
C ASN A 92 -14.50 12.34 -17.67
N PRO A 93 -15.00 12.84 -18.83
CA PRO A 93 -14.18 13.08 -20.00
C PRO A 93 -13.07 14.14 -19.79
N ASP A 94 -13.22 15.02 -18.79
CA ASP A 94 -12.25 16.06 -18.42
C ASP A 94 -11.01 15.55 -17.67
N VAL A 95 -10.93 14.25 -17.35
CA VAL A 95 -9.66 13.64 -16.86
C VAL A 95 -8.51 13.87 -17.82
N LYS A 96 -8.80 14.01 -19.13
CA LYS A 96 -7.81 14.30 -20.17
C LYS A 96 -7.55 15.79 -20.39
N SER A 97 -8.37 16.69 -19.83
CA SER A 97 -8.29 18.14 -20.07
C SER A 97 -7.53 18.90 -18.97
N GLY A 98 -6.87 18.19 -18.05
CA GLY A 98 -6.06 18.79 -16.98
C GLY A 98 -6.85 19.29 -15.76
N LYS A 99 -8.17 19.12 -15.75
CA LYS A 99 -9.06 19.56 -14.64
C LYS A 99 -9.18 18.56 -13.49
N LEU A 100 -8.52 17.40 -13.57
CA LEU A 100 -8.61 16.37 -12.54
C LEU A 100 -8.16 16.89 -11.17
N LYS A 101 -7.15 17.74 -11.12
CA LYS A 101 -6.69 18.36 -9.88
C LYS A 101 -7.80 19.15 -9.18
N ASP A 102 -8.53 19.97 -9.94
CA ASP A 102 -9.61 20.83 -9.44
C ASP A 102 -10.83 19.99 -9.02
N LEU A 103 -11.13 18.91 -9.75
CA LEU A 103 -12.17 17.96 -9.37
C LEU A 103 -11.87 17.31 -8.02
N LEU A 104 -10.63 16.86 -7.82
CA LEU A 104 -10.22 16.25 -6.56
C LEU A 104 -10.20 17.26 -5.42
N GLU A 105 -9.72 18.47 -5.67
CA GLU A 105 -9.76 19.54 -4.67
C GLU A 105 -11.18 19.90 -4.26
N THR A 106 -12.09 20.03 -5.23
CA THR A 106 -13.51 20.26 -4.99
C THR A 106 -14.13 19.11 -4.19
N HIS A 107 -13.85 17.86 -4.57
CA HIS A 107 -14.34 16.68 -3.86
C HIS A 107 -13.96 16.70 -2.39
N TYR A 108 -12.66 16.85 -2.08
CA TYR A 108 -12.18 16.83 -0.70
C TYR A 108 -12.62 18.04 0.12
N ARG A 109 -12.93 19.17 -0.55
CA ARG A 109 -13.45 20.37 0.11
C ARG A 109 -14.94 20.27 0.42
N GLU A 110 -15.75 19.80 -0.52
CA GLU A 110 -17.20 19.83 -0.42
C GLU A 110 -17.79 18.57 0.23
N ASN A 111 -17.10 17.44 0.15
CA ASN A 111 -17.58 16.15 0.68
C ASN A 111 -16.81 15.72 1.93
N TRP A 112 -16.21 16.67 2.65
CA TRP A 112 -15.31 16.38 3.77
C TRP A 112 -15.97 15.52 4.85
N ASP A 113 -17.24 15.75 5.20
CA ASP A 113 -17.92 14.96 6.22
C ASP A 113 -17.98 13.46 5.89
N ALA A 114 -18.25 13.13 4.61
CA ALA A 114 -18.26 11.74 4.14
C ALA A 114 -16.85 11.16 4.06
N VAL A 115 -15.85 11.97 3.69
CA VAL A 115 -14.44 11.55 3.66
C VAL A 115 -13.92 11.28 5.07
N GLU A 116 -14.18 12.19 6.01
CA GLU A 116 -13.79 12.07 7.42
C GLU A 116 -14.41 10.84 8.06
N GLN A 117 -15.70 10.59 7.84
CA GLN A 117 -16.36 9.39 8.36
C GLN A 117 -15.70 8.11 7.84
N GLN A 118 -15.34 8.05 6.54
CA GLN A 118 -14.65 6.89 5.98
C GLN A 118 -13.26 6.67 6.62
N PHE A 119 -12.51 7.74 6.89
CA PHE A 119 -11.25 7.63 7.65
C PHE A 119 -11.50 7.10 9.06
N LEU A 120 -12.51 7.61 9.77
CA LEU A 120 -12.84 7.17 11.12
C LEU A 120 -13.23 5.70 11.15
N ASP A 121 -14.09 5.25 10.23
CA ASP A 121 -14.54 3.86 10.13
C ASP A 121 -13.36 2.91 9.91
N ARG A 122 -12.42 3.28 9.03
CA ARG A 122 -11.21 2.49 8.78
C ARG A 122 -10.22 2.52 9.94
N LEU A 123 -10.05 3.67 10.57
CA LEU A 123 -9.18 3.85 11.74
C LEU A 123 -9.58 2.92 12.90
N GLN A 124 -10.89 2.71 13.11
CA GLN A 124 -11.38 1.79 14.13
C GLN A 124 -10.92 0.35 13.92
N LEU A 125 -10.75 -0.06 12.66
CA LEU A 125 -10.29 -1.40 12.29
C LEU A 125 -8.77 -1.57 12.37
N ARG A 126 -8.01 -0.48 12.56
CA ARG A 126 -6.54 -0.53 12.66
C ARG A 126 -6.13 -1.07 14.03
N ASP A 127 -5.22 -2.03 14.02
CA ASP A 127 -4.63 -2.62 15.22
C ASP A 127 -3.42 -1.80 15.68
N VAL A 128 -3.71 -0.60 16.15
CA VAL A 128 -2.73 0.39 16.62
C VAL A 128 -3.18 0.94 17.96
N HIS A 129 -2.26 1.58 18.70
CA HIS A 129 -2.57 2.08 20.03
C HIS A 129 -3.64 3.18 19.99
N GLU A 130 -4.45 3.27 21.05
CA GLU A 130 -5.55 4.25 21.12
C GLU A 130 -5.06 5.70 21.11
N GLU A 131 -3.84 5.95 21.60
CA GLU A 131 -3.18 7.26 21.52
C GLU A 131 -2.93 7.67 20.06
N THR A 132 -2.41 6.75 19.23
CA THR A 132 -2.24 6.98 17.80
C THR A 132 -3.58 7.23 17.09
N LYS A 133 -4.63 6.50 17.47
CA LYS A 133 -5.98 6.78 16.94
C LYS A 133 -6.51 8.14 17.39
N ALA A 134 -6.24 8.55 18.63
CA ALA A 134 -6.62 9.85 19.15
C ALA A 134 -5.92 10.98 18.38
N ALA A 135 -4.61 10.88 18.18
CA ALA A 135 -3.86 11.87 17.40
C ALA A 135 -4.31 11.93 15.93
N PHE A 136 -4.69 10.80 15.33
CA PHE A 136 -5.29 10.80 14.00
C PHE A 136 -6.65 11.54 13.97
N ARG A 137 -7.51 11.35 14.99
CA ARG A 137 -8.76 12.10 15.14
C ARG A 137 -8.53 13.61 15.31
N GLU A 138 -7.52 13.99 16.08
CA GLU A 138 -7.11 15.40 16.21
C GLU A 138 -6.65 15.98 14.87
N ALA A 139 -5.92 15.19 14.07
CA ALA A 139 -5.49 15.58 12.74
C ALA A 139 -6.68 15.77 11.78
N LEU A 140 -7.70 14.90 11.83
CA LEU A 140 -8.95 15.08 11.07
C LEU A 140 -9.68 16.36 11.48
N CYS A 141 -9.80 16.61 12.80
CA CYS A 141 -10.40 17.84 13.32
C CYS A 141 -9.63 19.09 12.87
N ALA A 142 -8.30 19.05 12.89
CA ALA A 142 -7.45 20.12 12.38
C ALA A 142 -7.66 20.36 10.89
N HIS A 143 -7.78 19.30 10.08
CA HIS A 143 -8.08 19.41 8.65
C HIS A 143 -9.41 20.15 8.42
N ARG A 144 -10.48 19.73 9.11
CA ARG A 144 -11.82 20.33 9.02
C ARG A 144 -11.80 21.83 9.27
N HIS A 145 -10.96 22.29 10.19
CA HIS A 145 -10.83 23.72 10.53
C HIS A 145 -9.80 24.48 9.67
N GLY A 146 -9.31 23.87 8.58
CA GLY A 146 -8.32 24.49 7.69
C GLY A 146 -6.92 24.60 8.28
N LEU A 147 -6.64 23.92 9.39
CA LEU A 147 -5.34 23.91 10.08
C LEU A 147 -4.38 22.90 9.42
N TYR A 148 -4.27 22.95 8.09
CA TYR A 148 -3.56 21.96 7.27
C TYR A 148 -2.10 21.72 7.70
N ARG A 149 -1.39 22.78 8.12
CA ARG A 149 -0.02 22.66 8.62
C ARG A 149 0.07 21.85 9.92
N ALA A 150 -0.94 21.92 10.77
CA ALA A 150 -0.99 21.18 12.03
C ALA A 150 -1.13 19.68 11.75
N VAL A 151 -2.00 19.30 10.81
CA VAL A 151 -2.20 17.90 10.36
C VAL A 151 -0.89 17.23 9.98
N VAL A 152 -0.10 17.89 9.14
CA VAL A 152 1.19 17.34 8.68
C VAL A 152 2.15 17.14 9.84
N ARG A 153 2.22 18.10 10.76
CA ARG A 153 3.19 18.07 11.88
C ARG A 153 2.78 17.13 13.01
N SER A 154 1.48 16.88 13.20
CA SER A 154 0.99 15.97 14.22
C SER A 154 1.16 14.51 13.82
N LEU A 155 0.95 14.14 12.56
CA LEU A 155 0.91 12.72 12.16
C LEU A 155 2.28 12.04 12.11
N PHE A 156 3.35 12.74 11.73
CA PHE A 156 4.67 12.09 11.58
C PHE A 156 5.24 11.53 12.89
N PRO A 157 5.30 12.28 14.00
CA PRO A 157 5.77 11.74 15.28
C PRO A 157 4.96 10.52 15.74
N GLU A 158 3.64 10.53 15.49
CA GLU A 158 2.72 9.49 15.93
C GLU A 158 2.92 8.17 15.19
N ILE A 159 3.21 8.23 13.88
CA ILE A 159 3.55 7.04 13.10
C ILE A 159 4.85 6.43 13.64
N GLU A 160 5.86 7.25 13.95
CA GLU A 160 7.13 6.76 14.49
C GLU A 160 7.00 6.17 15.88
N GLU A 161 6.18 6.79 16.72
CA GLU A 161 5.87 6.30 18.05
C GLU A 161 5.12 4.96 17.99
N GLU A 162 4.14 4.82 17.09
CA GLU A 162 3.42 3.57 16.89
C GLU A 162 4.36 2.45 16.42
N VAL A 163 5.27 2.73 15.48
CA VAL A 163 6.32 1.78 15.05
C VAL A 163 7.19 1.37 16.23
N ARG A 164 7.63 2.34 17.05
CA ARG A 164 8.48 2.09 18.22
C ARG A 164 7.79 1.23 19.28
N LYS A 165 6.54 1.55 19.63
CA LYS A 165 5.74 0.78 20.60
C LYS A 165 5.45 -0.63 20.07
N SER A 166 5.18 -0.76 18.77
CA SER A 166 4.79 -2.03 18.15
C SER A 166 5.93 -3.01 17.94
N PHE A 167 7.12 -2.53 17.57
CA PHE A 167 8.19 -3.41 17.08
C PHE A 167 9.50 -3.31 17.87
N PHE A 168 9.64 -2.30 18.74
CA PHE A 168 10.89 -2.01 19.43
C PHE A 168 10.74 -1.87 20.94
N GLU A 169 9.65 -2.37 21.52
CA GLU A 169 9.38 -2.32 22.97
C GLU A 169 9.48 -0.89 23.56
N GLY A 170 9.17 0.14 22.76
CA GLY A 170 9.30 1.54 23.18
C GLY A 170 10.76 2.04 23.27
N SER A 171 11.75 1.27 22.81
CA SER A 171 13.16 1.62 22.88
C SER A 171 13.49 2.93 22.17
N THR A 172 14.22 3.80 22.87
CA THR A 172 14.78 5.05 22.33
C THR A 172 16.20 4.90 21.78
N LYS A 173 16.79 3.69 21.91
CA LYS A 173 18.19 3.40 21.52
C LYS A 173 18.35 3.03 20.06
N VAL A 174 17.28 2.58 19.42
CA VAL A 174 17.28 2.39 17.96
C VAL A 174 17.31 3.79 17.36
N SER A 175 18.28 4.06 16.50
CA SER A 175 18.32 5.26 15.68
C SER A 175 17.05 5.26 14.82
N LEU A 176 15.96 5.79 15.37
CA LEU A 176 14.63 5.89 14.77
C LEU A 176 14.65 6.94 13.65
N ALA A 177 15.46 6.69 12.64
CA ALA A 177 15.18 7.18 11.32
C ALA A 177 14.10 6.24 10.79
N GLY A 178 12.82 6.57 11.03
CA GLY A 178 11.65 5.73 10.68
C GLY A 178 11.58 5.25 9.22
N GLN A 179 12.52 5.70 8.37
CA GLN A 179 12.76 5.17 7.03
C GLN A 179 13.34 3.76 6.99
N SER A 180 14.41 3.44 7.75
CA SER A 180 15.10 2.15 7.59
C SER A 180 14.23 1.01 8.08
N ASP A 181 13.60 1.20 9.22
CA ASP A 181 12.94 0.12 9.94
C ASP A 181 11.57 -0.19 9.33
N LEU A 182 10.76 0.82 9.00
CA LEU A 182 9.49 0.59 8.31
C LEU A 182 9.70 0.05 6.89
N ARG A 183 10.76 0.50 6.20
CA ARG A 183 11.14 -0.02 4.88
C ARG A 183 11.68 -1.44 4.98
N GLU A 184 12.52 -1.76 5.96
CA GLU A 184 13.08 -3.09 6.17
C GLU A 184 11.97 -4.07 6.54
N VAL A 185 11.07 -3.68 7.43
CA VAL A 185 9.92 -4.50 7.80
C VAL A 185 8.97 -4.67 6.61
N ALA A 186 8.65 -3.60 5.87
CA ALA A 186 7.79 -3.70 4.69
C ALA A 186 8.43 -4.51 3.55
N ALA A 187 9.76 -4.46 3.38
CA ALA A 187 10.49 -5.24 2.37
C ALA A 187 10.47 -6.75 2.66
N GLN A 188 10.25 -7.16 3.92
CA GLN A 188 10.15 -8.56 4.33
C GLN A 188 8.73 -9.14 4.19
N MET A 189 7.74 -8.32 3.84
CA MET A 189 6.36 -8.76 3.73
C MET A 189 6.02 -9.32 2.33
N PRO A 190 5.10 -10.30 2.22
CA PRO A 190 4.55 -10.68 0.94
C PRO A 190 3.85 -9.48 0.29
N ALA A 191 4.06 -9.28 -1.01
CA ALA A 191 3.60 -8.08 -1.73
C ALA A 191 2.12 -7.77 -1.53
N GLY A 192 1.25 -8.78 -1.42
CA GLY A 192 -0.20 -8.60 -1.19
C GLY A 192 -0.59 -7.96 0.14
N TYR A 193 0.31 -7.86 1.12
CA TYR A 193 0.04 -7.20 2.41
C TYR A 193 0.51 -5.73 2.44
N VAL A 194 1.51 -5.39 1.62
CA VAL A 194 2.05 -4.04 1.48
C VAL A 194 1.31 -3.28 0.37
N VAL A 195 0.94 -4.01 -0.67
CA VAL A 195 0.33 -3.52 -1.91
C VAL A 195 -0.88 -4.42 -2.20
N PRO A 196 -1.97 -4.30 -1.41
CA PRO A 196 -3.13 -5.17 -1.57
C PRO A 196 -3.90 -4.92 -2.88
N SER A 197 -3.74 -3.75 -3.50
CA SER A 197 -4.15 -3.47 -4.87
C SER A 197 -3.04 -2.78 -5.66
N GLY A 198 -3.20 -2.60 -6.96
CA GLY A 198 -2.19 -1.90 -7.77
C GLY A 198 -2.03 -0.40 -7.43
N THR A 199 -2.99 0.23 -6.73
CA THR A 199 -2.91 1.67 -6.42
C THR A 199 -2.00 1.99 -5.22
N GLU A 200 -1.85 1.08 -4.27
CA GLU A 200 -1.01 1.30 -3.08
C GLU A 200 0.49 1.26 -3.39
N TRP A 201 0.91 0.82 -4.59
CA TRP A 201 2.31 0.87 -4.99
C TRP A 201 2.87 2.30 -4.95
N ARG A 202 2.07 3.30 -5.35
CA ARG A 202 2.49 4.69 -5.26
C ARG A 202 2.64 5.17 -3.82
N LEU A 203 1.74 4.74 -2.94
CA LEU A 203 1.83 5.02 -1.51
C LEU A 203 3.09 4.40 -0.93
N PHE A 204 3.37 3.14 -1.26
CA PHE A 204 4.61 2.45 -0.88
C PHE A 204 5.85 3.21 -1.31
N LYS A 205 5.95 3.59 -2.59
CA LYS A 205 7.07 4.37 -3.11
C LYS A 205 7.22 5.71 -2.39
N LYS A 206 6.11 6.41 -2.12
CA LYS A 206 6.14 7.66 -1.34
C LYS A 206 6.60 7.43 0.10
N LEU A 207 6.20 6.33 0.72
CA LEU A 207 6.63 5.99 2.06
C LEU A 207 8.15 5.72 2.11
N THR A 208 8.67 4.89 1.20
CA THR A 208 10.06 4.42 1.24
C THR A 208 11.06 5.41 0.64
N ASP A 209 10.68 6.11 -0.42
CA ASP A 209 11.63 6.87 -1.26
C ASP A 209 11.43 8.38 -1.12
N HIS A 210 10.34 8.83 -0.48
CA HIS A 210 10.01 10.26 -0.35
C HIS A 210 9.87 10.71 1.10
N MET A 211 8.92 10.17 1.87
CA MET A 211 8.48 10.74 3.15
C MET A 211 9.60 10.89 4.18
N TYR A 212 10.53 9.95 4.24
CA TYR A 212 11.59 9.98 5.24
C TYR A 212 12.97 10.33 4.68
N LEU A 213 13.08 10.62 3.38
CA LEU A 213 14.35 11.01 2.79
C LEU A 213 14.85 12.30 3.45
N ARG A 214 16.16 12.34 3.74
CA ARG A 214 16.78 13.56 4.26
C ARG A 214 16.70 14.67 3.22
N VAL A 215 16.32 15.86 3.69
CA VAL A 215 16.20 17.08 2.89
C VAL A 215 17.36 18.01 3.21
N ASP A 216 18.01 18.50 2.16
CA ASP A 216 19.14 19.42 2.20
C ASP A 216 18.94 20.53 1.16
N ASP A 217 19.90 21.45 1.04
CA ASP A 217 19.79 22.59 0.13
C ASP A 217 19.72 22.17 -1.35
N GLU A 218 20.28 21.01 -1.71
CA GLU A 218 20.31 20.53 -3.09
C GLU A 218 18.94 19.98 -3.53
N ASN A 219 18.23 19.29 -2.64
CA ASN A 219 16.97 18.63 -2.96
C ASN A 219 15.71 19.36 -2.45
N ARG A 220 15.84 20.38 -1.59
CA ARG A 220 14.72 21.10 -0.95
C ARG A 220 13.68 21.62 -1.93
N VAL A 221 14.10 22.15 -3.08
CA VAL A 221 13.17 22.71 -4.09
C VAL A 221 12.24 21.63 -4.63
N SER A 222 12.75 20.42 -4.88
CA SER A 222 11.93 19.30 -5.33
C SER A 222 10.87 18.93 -4.28
N PHE A 223 11.27 18.83 -3.01
CA PHE A 223 10.33 18.56 -1.91
C PHE A 223 9.31 19.67 -1.67
N ALA A 224 9.66 20.92 -1.98
CA ALA A 224 8.74 22.06 -1.89
C ALA A 224 7.69 22.07 -3.01
N SER A 225 8.03 21.53 -4.19
CA SER A 225 7.10 21.38 -5.32
C SER A 225 6.18 20.15 -5.22
N ASP A 226 6.53 19.18 -4.37
CA ASP A 226 5.73 17.98 -4.17
C ASP A 226 4.67 18.19 -3.08
N PRO A 227 3.37 17.99 -3.38
CA PRO A 227 2.33 18.16 -2.38
C PRO A 227 2.25 17.00 -1.37
N VAL A 228 3.01 15.91 -1.53
CA VAL A 228 3.12 14.85 -0.52
C VAL A 228 4.15 15.30 0.51
N PRO A 229 3.78 15.44 1.80
CA PRO A 229 4.73 15.93 2.79
C PRO A 229 5.90 14.99 3.03
N ASN A 230 7.09 15.58 3.21
CA ASN A 230 8.26 14.89 3.73
C ASN A 230 8.45 15.22 5.22
N ARG A 231 8.71 14.19 6.02
CA ARG A 231 8.87 14.21 7.48
C ARG A 231 10.01 15.12 7.91
N HIS A 232 11.21 14.96 7.34
CA HIS A 232 12.37 15.79 7.67
C HIS A 232 12.11 17.26 7.35
N ALA A 233 11.56 17.55 6.18
CA ALA A 233 11.23 18.91 5.77
C ALA A 233 10.13 19.54 6.64
N ALA A 234 9.08 18.80 6.99
CA ALA A 234 7.97 19.30 7.79
C ALA A 234 8.37 19.61 9.23
N LEU A 235 9.10 18.68 9.88
CA LEU A 235 9.50 18.79 11.29
C LEU A 235 10.55 19.88 11.51
N HIS A 236 11.51 20.02 10.59
CA HIS A 236 12.53 21.05 10.67
C HIS A 236 12.13 22.38 10.02
N GLY A 237 10.90 22.49 9.53
CA GLY A 237 10.38 23.72 8.92
C GLY A 237 11.08 24.12 7.61
N LEU A 238 11.69 23.16 6.91
CA LEU A 238 12.36 23.40 5.63
C LEU A 238 11.35 23.64 4.50
N VAL A 239 10.18 22.98 4.57
CA VAL A 239 9.07 23.15 3.61
C VAL A 239 7.77 23.40 4.37
N ALA A 240 6.99 24.37 3.90
CA ALA A 240 5.69 24.71 4.46
C ALA A 240 4.57 23.93 3.76
N TYR A 241 4.25 22.75 4.28
CA TYR A 241 3.07 21.98 3.86
C TYR A 241 1.83 22.52 4.57
N SER A 242 1.10 23.41 3.90
CA SER A 242 -0.05 24.12 4.50
C SER A 242 -1.26 24.25 3.56
N THR A 243 -1.35 23.41 2.53
CA THR A 243 -2.47 23.38 1.60
C THR A 243 -3.44 22.24 1.93
N LEU A 244 -4.67 22.34 1.45
CA LEU A 244 -5.68 21.27 1.57
C LEU A 244 -5.11 19.96 1.03
N GLN A 245 -4.53 19.98 -0.18
CA GLN A 245 -3.91 18.80 -0.80
C GLN A 245 -2.81 18.19 0.08
N SER A 246 -1.90 19.01 0.61
CA SER A 246 -0.81 18.49 1.46
C SER A 246 -1.31 17.86 2.76
N SER A 247 -2.41 18.38 3.30
CA SER A 247 -3.05 17.82 4.49
C SER A 247 -3.78 16.50 4.21
N VAL A 248 -4.51 16.40 3.09
CA VAL A 248 -5.13 15.12 2.69
C VAL A 248 -4.06 14.08 2.37
N ASN A 249 -3.02 14.44 1.64
CA ASN A 249 -1.91 13.53 1.36
C ASN A 249 -1.23 13.03 2.64
N ALA A 250 -1.09 13.87 3.67
CA ALA A 250 -0.58 13.44 4.97
C ALA A 250 -1.51 12.42 5.64
N LEU A 251 -2.83 12.65 5.63
CA LEU A 251 -3.82 11.72 6.19
C LEU A 251 -3.80 10.37 5.46
N ILE A 252 -3.74 10.38 4.11
CA ILE A 252 -3.64 9.17 3.28
C ILE A 252 -2.36 8.39 3.62
N MET A 253 -1.21 9.08 3.68
CA MET A 253 0.05 8.42 4.00
C MET A 253 0.09 7.88 5.43
N ALA A 254 -0.53 8.58 6.38
CA ALA A 254 -0.66 8.11 7.75
C ALA A 254 -1.54 6.87 7.83
N ASP A 255 -2.74 6.87 7.22
CA ASP A 255 -3.61 5.69 7.20
C ASP A 255 -2.91 4.49 6.55
N TYR A 256 -2.19 4.72 5.45
CA TYR A 256 -1.41 3.69 4.80
C TYR A 256 -0.29 3.14 5.68
N ALA A 257 0.45 3.98 6.41
CA ALA A 257 1.44 3.52 7.37
C ALA A 257 0.80 2.67 8.50
N LEU A 258 -0.33 3.12 9.07
CA LEU A 258 -1.06 2.37 10.10
C LEU A 258 -1.62 1.04 9.56
N GLN A 259 -2.00 1.00 8.28
CA GLN A 259 -2.38 -0.23 7.60
C GLN A 259 -1.22 -1.22 7.54
N ILE A 260 -0.03 -0.78 7.11
CA ILE A 260 1.15 -1.64 7.07
C ILE A 260 1.45 -2.19 8.47
N ILE A 261 1.47 -1.32 9.49
CA ILE A 261 1.70 -1.72 10.89
C ILE A 261 0.69 -2.79 11.33
N THR A 262 -0.59 -2.58 11.05
CA THR A 262 -1.67 -3.55 11.34
C THR A 262 -1.42 -4.89 10.65
N SER A 263 -1.08 -4.86 9.35
CA SER A 263 -0.78 -6.07 8.56
C SER A 263 0.43 -6.83 9.12
N ILE A 264 1.48 -6.14 9.54
CA ILE A 264 2.67 -6.76 10.15
C ILE A 264 2.30 -7.47 11.46
N LYS A 265 1.59 -6.78 12.36
CA LYS A 265 1.14 -7.37 13.63
C LYS A 265 0.30 -8.63 13.40
N MET A 266 -0.58 -8.60 12.42
CA MET A 266 -1.39 -9.76 12.04
C MET A 266 -0.51 -10.94 11.58
N LEU A 267 0.46 -10.70 10.69
CA LEU A 267 1.39 -11.74 10.21
C LEU A 267 2.26 -12.32 11.34
N GLN A 268 2.74 -11.48 12.25
CA GLN A 268 3.51 -11.93 13.42
C GLN A 268 2.69 -12.84 14.33
N ARG A 269 1.40 -12.54 14.53
CA ARG A 269 0.49 -13.42 15.30
C ARG A 269 0.26 -14.76 14.60
N LEU A 270 0.03 -14.75 13.29
CA LEU A 270 -0.20 -15.97 12.51
C LEU A 270 1.05 -16.89 12.51
N SER A 271 2.22 -16.31 12.26
CA SER A 271 3.50 -17.06 12.31
C SER A 271 3.88 -17.52 13.71
N GLY A 272 3.52 -16.76 14.75
CA GLY A 272 3.67 -17.18 16.14
C GLY A 272 2.75 -18.35 16.52
N GLN A 273 1.51 -18.38 16.01
CA GLN A 273 0.57 -19.47 16.23
C GLN A 273 0.97 -20.78 15.52
N GLU A 274 1.55 -20.71 14.32
CA GLU A 274 2.06 -21.90 13.61
C GLU A 274 3.23 -22.57 14.34
N ARG A 275 4.12 -21.79 14.97
CA ARG A 275 5.22 -22.32 15.80
C ARG A 275 4.73 -23.01 17.07
N VAL A 276 3.65 -22.52 17.68
CA VAL A 276 3.04 -23.15 18.87
C VAL A 276 2.25 -24.42 18.49
N SER A 277 1.55 -24.41 17.35
CA SER A 277 0.80 -25.59 16.89
C SER A 277 1.71 -26.76 16.47
N SER A 278 2.88 -26.46 15.89
CA SER A 278 3.88 -27.47 15.52
C SER A 278 4.63 -28.05 16.72
N SER A 279 4.83 -27.29 17.82
CA SER A 279 5.43 -27.81 19.05
C SER A 279 4.49 -28.68 19.88
N VAL A 280 3.17 -28.49 19.76
CA VAL A 280 2.16 -29.31 20.47
C VAL A 280 1.95 -30.67 19.78
N LEU A 281 2.25 -30.80 18.49
CA LEU A 281 2.17 -32.06 17.74
C LEU A 281 3.39 -32.99 17.94
N THR A 282 4.53 -32.47 18.39
CA THR A 282 5.72 -33.29 18.69
C THR A 282 5.73 -33.91 20.08
N ASP A 283 4.91 -33.42 21.02
CA ASP A 283 4.85 -33.93 22.40
C ASP A 283 3.86 -35.11 22.61
N GLN A 284 3.17 -35.57 21.56
CA GLN A 284 2.27 -36.73 21.62
C GLN A 284 2.86 -38.04 21.06
N LEU A 285 4.15 -38.07 20.73
CA LEU A 285 4.86 -39.28 20.28
C LEU A 285 6.09 -39.58 21.12
N ALA A 286 5.94 -39.61 22.45
CA ALA A 286 6.91 -40.28 23.32
C ALA A 286 6.52 -41.76 23.48
N PRO A 287 7.39 -42.73 23.17
CA PRO A 287 7.09 -44.14 23.31
C PRO A 287 6.98 -44.53 24.78
N VAL A 288 5.84 -45.11 25.15
CA VAL A 288 5.65 -45.79 26.44
C VAL A 288 6.65 -46.95 26.53
N ALA A 289 7.63 -46.81 27.42
CA ALA A 289 8.55 -47.89 27.75
C ALA A 289 7.80 -49.01 28.48
N SER A 290 7.90 -50.23 27.96
CA SER A 290 7.41 -51.44 28.61
C SER A 290 8.21 -51.75 29.88
N PRO A 291 7.57 -52.14 31.00
CA PRO A 291 8.28 -52.61 32.18
C PRO A 291 8.64 -54.12 32.08
N PRO A 292 9.64 -54.56 32.86
CA PRO A 292 10.21 -55.92 32.82
C PRO A 292 9.26 -57.02 33.32
#